data_AF-A0A353CDU0-F1
#
_entry.id   AF-A0A353CDU0-F1
#
_cell.length_a   1.000
_cell.length_b   1.000
_cell.length_c   1.000
_cell.angle_alpha   90.00
_cell.angle_beta   90.00
_cell.angle_gamma   90.00
#
_symmetry.space_group_name_H-M   'P 1'
#
loop_
_entity.id
_entity.type
_entity.pdbx_description
1 polymer ?
#
loop_
_entity_poly.entity_id
_entity_poly.type
_entity_poly.pdbx_seq_one_letter_code
_entity_poly.pdbx_strand_id
1 'polypeptide(L)'
;MNSLNAALLVNCIGFAVGIALYGLLGAMVLQHRGQERARFAHKLLLVTSLLGLIWNVGEMSVFVLGDFGTSANLAFLTATAYSALGFLPSVVVHSAQNGEARWTPLTYIAYAVSSFAATLHFVAAASGSVVPSSFGLMVLILGAVSLAVGLVFVYFRQTLTQRAIWTTALLIFAVSGLHFVDKREGSSWLIELVAHQSSLPLALAILYQNYRFAFADLFLKRAVSLILLSMVAFGLYVLVAAPLLRYHETHDRNDVLAISLILILWIATALVYPSLHRLAVLFVDKVILQRIDYAQLQTELTETFENLGSSNDVLDVASGRLAEALTSEGSKWYEIAERHDRGTATFVDFQPDLVEVFVPTAEPPYFQIELSKFHGGRRLLSDEITMLASISLAAARRIDALRVIHERCEQEYREQEISKLAAEAQLTALRAQVNPHFLFNALTTIGYLIRSSPERAFET
;
A
#
# COMPACT_ATOMS: atom_id res chain seq x y z
N MET A 1 18.95 32.74 -22.97
CA MET A 1 19.42 31.35 -22.79
C MET A 1 19.55 30.76 -24.16
N ASN A 2 20.72 30.30 -24.58
CA ASN A 2 20.73 29.33 -25.68
C ASN A 2 19.92 28.14 -25.18
N SER A 3 18.90 27.72 -25.92
CA SER A 3 18.04 26.57 -25.61
C SER A 3 18.87 25.33 -25.23
N LEU A 4 20.05 25.21 -25.83
CA LEU A 4 21.09 24.21 -25.56
C LEU A 4 21.47 24.06 -24.07
N ASN A 5 21.71 25.14 -23.31
CA ASN A 5 22.18 24.99 -21.91
C ASN A 5 21.08 24.51 -20.96
N ALA A 6 19.81 24.79 -21.29
CA ALA A 6 18.67 24.33 -20.48
C ALA A 6 18.38 22.86 -20.72
N ALA A 7 18.36 22.45 -21.99
CA ALA A 7 18.26 21.06 -22.44
C ALA A 7 19.31 20.16 -21.77
N LEU A 8 20.58 20.58 -21.80
CA LEU A 8 21.68 19.83 -21.20
C LEU A 8 21.50 19.61 -19.69
N LEU A 9 21.11 20.66 -18.96
CA LEU A 9 20.87 20.57 -17.52
C LEU A 9 19.70 19.66 -17.17
N VAL A 10 18.61 19.74 -17.95
CA VAL A 10 17.43 18.89 -17.79
C VAL A 10 17.82 17.41 -17.93
N ASN A 11 18.63 17.07 -18.92
CA ASN A 11 19.07 15.69 -19.14
C ASN A 11 19.94 15.18 -17.99
N CYS A 12 20.92 15.97 -17.52
CA CYS A 12 21.75 15.61 -16.36
C CYS A 12 20.90 15.36 -15.09
N ILE A 13 19.95 16.25 -14.82
CA ILE A 13 19.05 16.11 -13.67
C ILE A 13 18.16 14.86 -13.83
N GLY A 14 17.63 14.63 -15.03
CA GLY A 14 16.81 13.46 -15.36
C GLY A 14 17.54 12.15 -15.09
N PHE A 15 18.77 12.00 -15.60
CA PHE A 15 19.58 10.81 -15.35
C PHE A 15 19.97 10.65 -13.88
N ALA A 16 20.33 11.74 -13.18
CA ALA A 16 20.64 11.67 -11.75
C ALA A 16 19.44 11.20 -10.91
N VAL A 17 18.24 11.71 -11.22
CA VAL A 17 16.98 11.24 -10.60
C VAL A 17 16.74 9.78 -10.96
N GLY A 18 16.91 9.38 -12.22
CA GLY A 18 16.79 7.99 -12.65
C GLY A 18 17.73 7.04 -11.91
N ILE A 19 19.01 7.39 -11.77
CA ILE A 19 20.01 6.64 -11.00
C ILE A 19 19.56 6.49 -9.55
N ALA A 20 19.12 7.59 -8.92
CA ALA A 20 18.65 7.56 -7.53
C ALA A 20 17.42 6.65 -7.36
N LEU A 21 16.45 6.72 -8.28
CA LEU A 21 15.22 5.92 -8.23
C LEU A 21 15.47 4.44 -8.48
N TYR A 22 16.22 4.08 -9.51
CA TYR A 22 16.55 2.68 -9.77
C TYR A 22 17.52 2.10 -8.74
N GLY A 23 18.42 2.91 -8.19
CA GLY A 23 19.26 2.54 -7.05
C GLY A 23 18.43 2.28 -5.79
N LEU A 24 17.46 3.15 -5.50
CA LEU A 24 16.50 2.96 -4.41
C LEU A 24 15.69 1.67 -4.61
N LEU A 25 15.20 1.43 -5.82
CA LEU A 25 14.46 0.20 -6.17
C LEU A 25 15.30 -1.04 -5.88
N GLY A 26 16.56 -1.07 -6.34
CA GLY A 26 17.48 -2.17 -6.10
C GLY A 26 17.77 -2.37 -4.61
N ALA A 27 18.06 -1.29 -3.88
CA ALA A 27 18.32 -1.33 -2.44
C ALA A 27 17.12 -1.87 -1.66
N MET A 28 15.90 -1.43 -1.98
CA MET A 28 14.66 -1.91 -1.36
C MET A 28 14.48 -3.42 -1.54
N VAL A 29 14.72 -3.92 -2.77
CA VAL A 29 14.60 -5.36 -3.10
C VAL A 29 15.67 -6.19 -2.39
N LEU A 30 16.90 -5.68 -2.26
CA LEU A 30 18.00 -6.38 -1.60
C LEU A 30 17.83 -6.46 -0.08
N GLN A 31 17.31 -5.41 0.55
CA GLN A 31 17.14 -5.35 2.01
C GLN A 31 16.02 -6.29 2.52
N HIS A 32 15.07 -6.70 1.68
CA HIS A 32 13.89 -7.46 2.11
C HIS A 32 13.83 -8.91 1.61
N ARG A 33 14.99 -9.57 1.49
CA ARG A 33 15.17 -10.96 1.01
C ARG A 33 14.50 -12.08 1.85
N GLY A 34 13.71 -11.76 2.88
CA GLY A 34 13.29 -12.71 3.93
C GLY A 34 11.98 -13.51 3.73
N GLN A 35 11.20 -13.32 2.65
CA GLN A 35 9.94 -14.06 2.47
C GLN A 35 9.97 -14.98 1.24
N GLU A 36 10.12 -16.30 1.47
CA GLU A 36 10.33 -17.33 0.42
C GLU A 36 9.21 -17.43 -0.64
N ARG A 37 7.99 -16.95 -0.33
CA ARG A 37 6.81 -17.07 -1.20
C ARG A 37 6.80 -16.16 -2.44
N ALA A 38 7.75 -15.24 -2.61
CA ALA A 38 7.74 -14.27 -3.73
C ALA A 38 9.03 -14.20 -4.57
N ARG A 39 9.80 -15.31 -4.69
CA ARG A 39 11.10 -15.32 -5.41
C ARG A 39 11.06 -14.80 -6.84
N PHE A 40 9.96 -14.98 -7.57
CA PHE A 40 9.83 -14.55 -8.97
C PHE A 40 9.72 -13.02 -9.12
N ALA A 41 8.81 -12.39 -8.37
CA ALA A 41 8.64 -10.93 -8.36
C ALA A 41 9.91 -10.19 -7.94
N HIS A 42 10.66 -10.75 -6.97
CA HIS A 42 11.95 -10.19 -6.56
C HIS A 42 12.98 -10.18 -7.69
N LYS A 43 13.03 -11.24 -8.50
CA LYS A 43 13.95 -11.31 -9.66
C LYS A 43 13.58 -10.26 -10.71
N LEU A 44 12.31 -10.11 -11.04
CA LEU A 44 11.85 -9.13 -12.04
C LEU A 44 12.18 -7.69 -11.62
N LEU A 45 11.97 -7.34 -10.35
CA LEU A 45 12.31 -5.99 -9.85
C LEU A 45 13.81 -5.75 -9.79
N LEU A 46 14.60 -6.77 -9.42
CA LEU A 46 16.05 -6.64 -9.44
C LEU A 46 16.56 -6.42 -10.87
N VAL A 47 16.03 -7.17 -11.84
CA VAL A 47 16.31 -6.97 -13.27
C VAL A 47 15.87 -5.57 -13.72
N THR A 48 14.68 -5.13 -13.34
CA THR A 48 14.18 -3.77 -13.62
C THR A 48 15.11 -2.69 -13.09
N SER A 49 15.58 -2.84 -11.84
CA SER A 49 16.50 -1.90 -11.20
C SER A 49 17.84 -1.85 -11.93
N LEU A 50 18.36 -3.01 -12.34
CA LEU A 50 19.64 -3.13 -13.01
C LEU A 50 19.58 -2.55 -14.43
N LEU A 51 18.53 -2.87 -15.19
CA LEU A 51 18.31 -2.30 -16.52
C LEU A 51 18.15 -0.78 -16.46
N GLY A 52 17.36 -0.27 -15.51
CA GLY A 52 17.20 1.16 -15.30
C GLY A 52 18.48 1.86 -14.89
N LEU A 53 19.30 1.25 -14.04
CA LEU A 53 20.63 1.77 -13.69
C LEU A 53 21.57 1.78 -14.89
N ILE A 54 21.62 0.71 -15.68
CA ILE A 54 22.48 0.64 -16.88
C ILE A 54 22.07 1.73 -17.89
N TRP A 55 20.77 1.95 -18.10
CA TRP A 55 20.28 3.04 -18.95
C TRP A 55 20.75 4.41 -18.43
N ASN A 56 20.43 4.76 -17.18
CA ASN A 56 20.68 6.11 -16.69
C ASN A 56 22.18 6.40 -16.46
N VAL A 57 22.94 5.45 -15.92
CA VAL A 57 24.40 5.60 -15.76
C VAL A 57 25.09 5.61 -17.12
N GLY A 58 24.66 4.73 -18.04
CA GLY A 58 25.23 4.63 -19.38
C GLY A 58 25.06 5.93 -20.16
N GLU A 59 23.84 6.44 -20.27
CA GLU A 59 23.60 7.71 -20.98
C GLU A 59 24.23 8.91 -20.28
N MET A 60 24.18 8.99 -18.93
CA MET A 60 24.88 10.05 -18.20
C MET A 60 26.39 10.03 -18.48
N SER A 61 26.99 8.83 -18.56
CA SER A 61 28.42 8.67 -18.87
C SER A 61 28.73 9.08 -20.31
N VAL A 62 27.91 8.66 -21.28
CA VAL A 62 28.05 9.06 -22.69
C VAL A 62 27.94 10.58 -22.83
N PHE A 63 26.95 11.17 -22.16
CA PHE A 63 26.68 12.59 -22.18
C PHE A 63 27.82 13.41 -21.57
N VAL A 64 28.32 13.03 -20.38
CA VAL A 64 29.43 13.72 -19.71
C VAL A 64 30.74 13.53 -20.47
N LEU A 65 31.10 12.29 -20.84
CA LEU A 65 32.38 12.00 -21.50
C LEU A 65 32.46 12.57 -22.92
N GLY A 66 31.32 12.65 -23.62
CA GLY A 66 31.23 13.30 -24.93
C GLY A 66 31.53 14.80 -24.88
N ASP A 67 31.08 15.48 -23.82
CA ASP A 67 31.29 16.93 -23.65
C ASP A 67 32.73 17.27 -23.20
N PHE A 68 33.37 16.37 -22.44
CA PHE A 68 34.79 16.49 -22.05
C PHE A 68 35.79 16.16 -23.18
N GLY A 69 35.32 15.96 -24.42
CA GLY A 69 36.19 15.81 -25.60
C GLY A 69 37.03 14.52 -25.62
N THR A 70 36.62 13.49 -24.86
CA THR A 70 37.33 12.20 -24.90
C THR A 70 37.09 11.49 -26.23
N SER A 71 38.17 11.08 -26.91
CA SER A 71 38.13 10.30 -28.15
C SER A 71 37.78 8.82 -27.94
N ALA A 72 37.23 8.47 -26.79
CA ALA A 72 36.86 7.09 -26.48
C ALA A 72 35.68 6.68 -27.37
N ASN A 73 35.76 5.49 -27.97
CA ASN A 73 34.63 4.96 -28.73
C ASN A 73 33.50 4.57 -27.77
N LEU A 74 32.57 5.50 -27.55
CA LEU A 74 31.41 5.32 -26.68
C LEU A 74 30.29 4.49 -27.32
N ALA A 75 30.45 4.04 -28.58
CA ALA A 75 29.40 3.34 -29.32
C ALA A 75 28.90 2.07 -28.61
N PHE A 76 29.80 1.28 -28.00
CA PHE A 76 29.40 0.11 -27.22
C PHE A 76 28.68 0.48 -25.93
N LEU A 77 29.04 1.59 -25.29
CA LEU A 77 28.38 2.08 -24.09
C LEU A 77 26.96 2.56 -24.41
N THR A 78 26.80 3.35 -25.48
CA THR A 78 25.49 3.77 -26.00
C THR A 78 24.65 2.56 -26.40
N ALA A 79 25.21 1.59 -27.13
CA ALA A 79 24.48 0.36 -27.49
C ALA A 79 24.02 -0.42 -26.26
N THR A 80 24.84 -0.49 -25.20
CA THR A 80 24.49 -1.14 -23.93
C THR A 80 23.36 -0.39 -23.21
N ALA A 81 23.43 0.94 -23.13
CA ALA A 81 22.43 1.77 -22.48
C ALA A 81 21.07 1.64 -23.18
N TYR A 82 21.01 1.87 -24.50
CA TYR A 82 19.76 1.76 -25.27
C TYR A 82 19.20 0.34 -25.31
N SER A 83 20.07 -0.69 -25.28
CA SER A 83 19.61 -2.08 -25.11
C SER A 83 18.92 -2.26 -23.75
N ALA A 84 19.52 -1.75 -22.66
CA ALA A 84 18.93 -1.86 -21.33
C ALA A 84 17.57 -1.16 -21.23
N LEU A 85 17.45 0.03 -21.83
CA LEU A 85 16.16 0.72 -21.98
C LEU A 85 15.15 -0.13 -22.77
N GLY A 86 15.58 -0.72 -23.89
CA GLY A 86 14.74 -1.55 -24.76
C GLY A 86 14.25 -2.86 -24.14
N PHE A 87 14.89 -3.35 -23.06
CA PHE A 87 14.41 -4.52 -22.31
C PHE A 87 13.34 -4.19 -21.26
N LEU A 88 13.21 -2.94 -20.81
CA LEU A 88 12.21 -2.56 -19.80
C LEU A 88 10.75 -2.86 -20.23
N PRO A 89 10.32 -2.57 -21.47
CA PRO A 89 9.00 -2.98 -21.98
C PRO A 89 8.74 -4.49 -21.85
N SER A 90 9.75 -5.31 -22.12
CA SER A 90 9.65 -6.77 -22.01
C SER A 90 9.50 -7.23 -20.56
N VAL A 91 10.17 -6.56 -19.62
CA VAL A 91 9.97 -6.82 -18.19
C VAL A 91 8.57 -6.38 -17.73
N VAL A 92 8.00 -5.30 -18.29
CA VAL A 92 6.60 -4.91 -18.03
C VAL A 92 5.63 -5.99 -18.51
N VAL A 93 5.80 -6.51 -19.72
CA VAL A 93 4.96 -7.61 -20.25
C VAL A 93 5.11 -8.88 -19.40
N HIS A 94 6.34 -9.21 -18.98
CA HIS A 94 6.61 -10.35 -18.10
C HIS A 94 6.00 -10.15 -16.71
N SER A 95 6.00 -8.91 -16.20
CA SER A 95 5.37 -8.53 -14.94
C SER A 95 3.86 -8.74 -14.96
N ALA A 96 3.20 -8.52 -16.10
CA ALA A 96 1.75 -8.61 -16.26
C ALA A 96 1.15 -10.01 -15.94
N GLN A 97 1.99 -11.05 -15.86
CA GLN A 97 1.57 -12.46 -15.77
C GLN A 97 1.08 -12.95 -14.38
N ASN A 98 0.78 -12.07 -13.41
CA ASN A 98 0.16 -12.42 -12.11
C ASN A 98 0.72 -13.68 -11.39
N GLY A 99 2.03 -13.93 -11.48
CA GLY A 99 2.70 -14.98 -10.72
C GLY A 99 2.59 -16.41 -11.26
N GLU A 100 2.02 -16.60 -12.46
CA GLU A 100 2.15 -17.90 -13.15
C GLU A 100 3.60 -18.10 -13.59
N ALA A 101 4.22 -19.22 -13.21
CA ALA A 101 5.62 -19.51 -13.54
C ALA A 101 5.86 -19.78 -15.05
N ARG A 102 4.81 -19.75 -15.87
CA ARG A 102 4.85 -20.10 -17.30
C ARG A 102 4.87 -18.85 -18.16
N TRP A 103 5.84 -18.79 -19.06
CA TRP A 103 5.94 -17.72 -20.04
C TRP A 103 4.79 -17.82 -21.04
N THR A 104 4.00 -16.76 -21.18
CA THR A 104 3.05 -16.64 -22.29
C THR A 104 3.80 -16.37 -23.61
N PRO A 105 3.20 -16.72 -24.77
CA PRO A 105 3.75 -16.38 -26.08
C PRO A 105 4.09 -14.89 -26.21
N LEU A 106 3.29 -14.01 -25.60
CA LEU A 106 3.51 -12.57 -25.61
C LEU A 106 4.84 -12.17 -24.94
N THR A 107 5.24 -12.84 -23.87
CA THR A 107 6.52 -12.59 -23.19
C THR A 107 7.70 -13.07 -24.03
N TYR A 108 7.59 -14.22 -24.70
CA TYR A 108 8.61 -14.64 -25.66
C TYR A 108 8.77 -13.63 -26.79
N ILE A 109 7.66 -13.15 -27.36
CA ILE A 109 7.67 -12.11 -28.40
C ILE A 109 8.32 -10.83 -27.88
N ALA A 110 7.97 -10.38 -26.68
CA ALA A 110 8.54 -9.17 -26.09
C ALA A 110 10.07 -9.26 -25.99
N TYR A 111 10.59 -10.31 -25.34
CA TYR A 111 12.03 -10.50 -25.23
C TYR A 111 12.72 -10.72 -26.58
N ALA A 112 12.05 -11.34 -27.56
CA ALA A 112 12.58 -11.48 -28.91
C ALA A 112 12.72 -10.12 -29.61
N VAL A 113 11.72 -9.24 -29.50
CA VAL A 113 11.76 -7.88 -30.03
C VAL A 113 12.89 -7.07 -29.36
N SER A 114 12.99 -7.09 -28.04
CA SER A 114 14.08 -6.40 -27.31
C SER A 114 15.46 -6.94 -27.69
N SER A 115 15.60 -8.26 -27.83
CA SER A 115 16.87 -8.90 -28.21
C SER A 115 17.26 -8.56 -29.63
N PHE A 116 16.31 -8.56 -30.56
CA PHE A 116 16.54 -8.18 -31.95
C PHE A 116 16.99 -6.71 -32.06
N ALA A 117 16.31 -5.79 -31.36
CA ALA A 117 16.72 -4.39 -31.29
C ALA A 117 18.11 -4.22 -30.66
N ALA A 118 18.42 -4.93 -29.57
CA ALA A 118 19.73 -4.93 -28.96
C ALA A 118 20.82 -5.39 -29.95
N THR A 119 20.59 -6.49 -30.69
CA THR A 119 21.51 -6.95 -31.74
C THR A 119 21.75 -5.86 -32.77
N LEU A 120 20.71 -5.14 -33.22
CA LEU A 120 20.86 -4.03 -34.17
C LEU A 120 21.71 -2.89 -33.61
N HIS A 121 21.59 -2.57 -32.31
CA HIS A 121 22.44 -1.56 -31.66
C HIS A 121 23.91 -2.00 -31.61
N PHE A 122 24.18 -3.27 -31.26
CA PHE A 122 25.55 -3.81 -31.22
C PHE A 122 26.17 -3.98 -32.61
N VAL A 123 25.39 -4.37 -33.62
CA VAL A 123 25.85 -4.42 -35.02
C VAL A 123 26.19 -3.01 -35.52
N ALA A 124 25.39 -2.01 -35.19
CA ALA A 124 25.70 -0.62 -35.51
C ALA A 124 27.01 -0.17 -34.83
N ALA A 125 27.22 -0.50 -33.55
CA ALA A 125 28.46 -0.19 -32.84
C ALA A 125 29.69 -0.89 -33.44
N ALA A 126 29.57 -2.17 -33.78
CA ALA A 126 30.66 -2.95 -34.37
C ALA A 126 31.02 -2.54 -35.80
N SER A 127 30.03 -2.08 -36.57
CA SER A 127 30.22 -1.60 -37.95
C SER A 127 30.69 -0.15 -38.04
N GLY A 128 30.82 0.56 -36.92
CA GLY A 128 31.14 1.99 -36.91
C GLY A 128 30.02 2.89 -37.44
N SER A 129 28.78 2.36 -37.50
CA SER A 129 27.60 3.11 -37.90
C SER A 129 27.12 4.02 -36.76
N VAL A 130 26.15 4.89 -37.04
CA VAL A 130 25.52 5.73 -36.01
C VAL A 130 24.82 4.86 -34.96
N VAL A 131 25.14 5.09 -33.68
CA VAL A 131 24.54 4.44 -32.53
C VAL A 131 23.73 5.48 -31.71
N PRO A 132 22.53 5.13 -31.21
CA PRO A 132 21.80 3.87 -31.42
C PRO A 132 21.30 3.70 -32.86
N SER A 133 21.18 2.45 -33.30
CA SER A 133 20.53 2.11 -34.58
C SER A 133 19.09 2.65 -34.66
N SER A 134 18.80 3.52 -35.63
CA SER A 134 17.46 4.08 -35.86
C SER A 134 16.43 2.99 -36.16
N PHE A 135 16.83 1.94 -36.89
CA PHE A 135 15.96 0.79 -37.15
C PHE A 135 15.67 0.00 -35.88
N GLY A 136 16.68 -0.18 -35.02
CA GLY A 136 16.50 -0.80 -33.69
C GLY A 136 15.50 -0.02 -32.81
N LEU A 137 15.59 1.31 -32.80
CA LEU A 137 14.63 2.16 -32.09
C LEU A 137 13.21 2.02 -32.65
N MET A 138 13.05 2.01 -33.98
CA MET A 138 11.74 1.82 -34.62
C MET A 138 11.11 0.47 -34.26
N VAL A 139 11.92 -0.60 -34.22
CA VAL A 139 11.50 -1.92 -33.75
C VAL A 139 10.98 -1.87 -32.31
N LEU A 140 11.68 -1.17 -31.41
CA LEU A 140 11.25 -1.03 -30.00
C LEU A 140 9.94 -0.25 -29.88
N ILE A 141 9.78 0.84 -30.63
CA ILE A 141 8.58 1.69 -30.59
C ILE A 141 7.36 0.92 -31.11
N LEU A 142 7.46 0.35 -32.32
CA LEU A 142 6.38 -0.44 -32.91
C LEU A 142 6.09 -1.71 -32.11
N GLY A 143 7.14 -2.32 -31.55
CA GLY A 143 7.06 -3.43 -30.63
C GLY A 143 6.28 -3.07 -29.37
N ALA A 144 6.61 -1.97 -28.72
CA ALA A 144 5.92 -1.51 -27.51
C ALA A 144 4.42 -1.25 -27.76
N VAL A 145 4.07 -0.60 -28.88
CA VAL A 145 2.66 -0.40 -29.28
C VAL A 145 1.96 -1.74 -29.52
N SER A 146 2.59 -2.65 -30.26
CA SER A 146 2.03 -3.99 -30.55
C SER A 146 1.85 -4.82 -29.28
N LEU A 147 2.81 -4.75 -28.35
CA LEU A 147 2.73 -5.42 -27.04
C LEU A 147 1.64 -4.82 -26.17
N ALA A 148 1.45 -3.50 -26.19
CA ALA A 148 0.35 -2.84 -25.48
C ALA A 148 -1.01 -3.34 -25.98
N VAL A 149 -1.21 -3.41 -27.30
CA VAL A 149 -2.43 -3.99 -27.90
C VAL A 149 -2.58 -5.47 -27.55
N GLY A 150 -1.49 -6.24 -27.61
CA GLY A 150 -1.47 -7.65 -27.23
C GLY A 150 -1.87 -7.89 -25.77
N LEU A 151 -1.39 -7.05 -24.84
CA LEU A 151 -1.78 -7.11 -23.42
C LEU A 151 -3.27 -6.84 -23.22
N VAL A 152 -3.85 -5.86 -23.92
CA VAL A 152 -5.28 -5.57 -23.85
C VAL A 152 -6.11 -6.78 -24.28
N PHE A 153 -5.69 -7.47 -25.34
CA PHE A 153 -6.41 -8.61 -25.90
C PHE A 153 -6.24 -9.88 -25.07
N VAL A 154 -5.00 -10.23 -24.69
CA VAL A 154 -4.70 -11.44 -23.90
C VAL A 154 -5.34 -11.36 -22.51
N TYR A 155 -5.26 -10.19 -21.88
CA TYR A 155 -5.83 -9.98 -20.56
C TYR A 155 -7.22 -9.33 -20.62
N PHE A 156 -7.99 -9.61 -21.69
CA PHE A 156 -9.32 -9.02 -21.89
C PHE A 156 -10.36 -9.37 -20.80
N ARG A 157 -10.01 -10.20 -19.81
CA ARG A 157 -10.84 -10.51 -18.64
C ARG A 157 -10.37 -9.88 -17.32
N GLN A 158 -9.20 -9.22 -17.26
CA GLN A 158 -8.68 -8.56 -16.03
C GLN A 158 -9.34 -7.19 -15.76
N THR A 159 -9.11 -6.53 -14.63
CA THR A 159 -9.74 -5.22 -14.36
C THR A 159 -9.20 -4.12 -15.28
N LEU A 160 -10.04 -3.13 -15.59
CA LEU A 160 -9.73 -2.02 -16.49
C LEU A 160 -8.55 -1.19 -15.98
N THR A 161 -8.45 -1.01 -14.66
CA THR A 161 -7.33 -0.34 -13.97
C THR A 161 -6.00 -1.05 -14.15
N GLN A 162 -5.96 -2.38 -13.99
CA GLN A 162 -4.74 -3.17 -14.15
C GLN A 162 -4.21 -3.08 -15.60
N ARG A 163 -5.09 -3.29 -16.58
CA ARG A 163 -4.72 -3.17 -18.00
C ARG A 163 -4.23 -1.77 -18.34
N ALA A 164 -4.93 -0.74 -17.84
CA ALA A 164 -4.60 0.64 -18.12
C ALA A 164 -3.17 1.00 -17.68
N ILE A 165 -2.66 0.42 -16.59
CA ILE A 165 -1.33 0.77 -16.08
C ILE A 165 -0.22 0.30 -17.02
N TRP A 166 -0.19 -0.97 -17.44
CA TRP A 166 0.87 -1.47 -18.33
C TRP A 166 0.74 -0.90 -19.75
N THR A 167 -0.49 -0.75 -20.25
CA THR A 167 -0.72 -0.20 -21.58
C THR A 167 -0.32 1.27 -21.63
N THR A 168 -0.68 2.06 -20.62
CA THR A 168 -0.25 3.45 -20.50
C THR A 168 1.27 3.54 -20.38
N ALA A 169 1.91 2.70 -19.57
CA ALA A 169 3.36 2.70 -19.45
C ALA A 169 4.08 2.37 -20.77
N LEU A 170 3.59 1.37 -21.51
CA LEU A 170 4.13 1.01 -22.83
C LEU A 170 3.86 2.07 -23.89
N LEU A 171 2.70 2.72 -23.86
CA LEU A 171 2.37 3.81 -24.78
C LEU A 171 3.19 5.07 -24.48
N ILE A 172 3.37 5.43 -23.21
CA ILE A 172 4.27 6.53 -22.81
C ILE A 172 5.69 6.21 -23.30
N PHE A 173 6.17 4.98 -23.10
CA PHE A 173 7.47 4.56 -23.62
C PHE A 173 7.55 4.70 -25.14
N ALA A 174 6.53 4.25 -25.89
CA ALA A 174 6.51 4.34 -27.35
C ALA A 174 6.51 5.80 -27.83
N VAL A 175 5.70 6.67 -27.21
CA VAL A 175 5.62 8.10 -27.53
C VAL A 175 6.93 8.81 -27.21
N SER A 176 7.51 8.55 -26.04
CA SER A 176 8.84 9.06 -25.68
C SER A 176 9.92 8.52 -26.64
N GLY A 177 9.77 7.29 -27.11
CA GLY A 177 10.66 6.64 -28.06
C GLY A 177 10.79 7.36 -29.41
N LEU A 178 9.71 7.99 -29.88
CA LEU A 178 9.70 8.75 -31.14
C LEU A 178 10.69 9.92 -31.13
N HIS A 179 10.97 10.49 -29.96
CA HIS A 179 11.94 11.58 -29.81
C HIS A 179 13.39 11.12 -30.07
N PHE A 180 13.74 9.85 -29.77
CA PHE A 180 15.07 9.32 -30.06
C PHE A 180 15.32 9.08 -31.56
N VAL A 181 14.26 8.98 -32.36
CA VAL A 181 14.34 8.77 -33.82
C VAL A 181 14.46 10.11 -34.56
N ASP A 182 13.69 11.11 -34.16
CA ASP A 182 13.62 12.42 -34.82
C ASP A 182 14.57 13.41 -34.09
N LYS A 183 15.88 13.34 -34.38
CA LYS A 183 16.89 14.28 -33.85
C LYS A 183 16.73 15.68 -34.47
N ARG A 184 15.59 16.34 -34.28
CA ARG A 184 15.42 17.75 -34.67
C ARG A 184 16.00 18.63 -33.58
N GLU A 185 17.11 19.30 -33.91
CA GLU A 185 17.68 20.39 -33.12
C GLU A 185 16.62 21.50 -32.96
N GLY A 186 15.97 21.56 -31.80
CA GLY A 186 14.91 22.54 -31.52
C GLY A 186 13.70 22.06 -30.71
N SER A 187 13.70 20.83 -30.19
CA SER A 187 12.63 20.37 -29.30
C SER A 187 12.55 21.21 -28.01
N SER A 188 11.33 21.47 -27.55
CA SER A 188 11.10 22.11 -26.24
C SER A 188 11.73 21.26 -25.12
N TRP A 189 12.38 21.89 -24.15
CA TRP A 189 12.99 21.24 -22.98
C TRP A 189 12.03 20.29 -22.24
N LEU A 190 10.72 20.56 -22.31
CA LEU A 190 9.67 19.69 -21.75
C LEU A 190 9.59 18.34 -22.47
N ILE A 191 9.77 18.33 -23.79
CA ILE A 191 9.70 17.12 -24.61
C ILE A 191 10.95 16.27 -24.35
N GLU A 192 12.12 16.90 -24.24
CA GLU A 192 13.37 16.21 -23.86
C GLU A 192 13.28 15.59 -22.46
N LEU A 193 12.71 16.31 -21.48
CA LEU A 193 12.49 15.78 -20.14
C LEU A 193 11.61 14.52 -20.17
N VAL A 194 10.49 14.55 -20.91
CA VAL A 194 9.56 13.41 -21.01
C VAL A 194 10.18 12.23 -21.78
N ALA A 195 10.99 12.50 -22.80
CA ALA A 195 11.66 11.46 -23.58
C ALA A 195 12.65 10.65 -22.73
N HIS A 196 13.52 11.33 -21.98
CA HIS A 196 14.56 10.69 -21.18
C HIS A 196 14.00 10.03 -19.91
N GLN A 197 12.85 10.49 -19.40
CA GLN A 197 12.18 9.90 -18.24
C GLN A 197 11.24 8.72 -18.58
N SER A 198 11.24 8.25 -19.82
CA SER A 198 10.38 7.16 -20.34
C SER A 198 10.50 5.83 -19.59
N SER A 199 11.60 5.63 -18.89
CA SER A 199 11.85 4.43 -18.09
C SER A 199 11.04 4.41 -16.77
N LEU A 200 10.74 5.57 -16.17
CA LEU A 200 10.04 5.65 -14.87
C LEU A 200 8.60 5.13 -14.88
N PRO A 201 7.74 5.46 -15.87
CA PRO A 201 6.40 4.89 -15.95
C PRO A 201 6.42 3.36 -16.01
N LEU A 202 7.39 2.77 -16.73
CA LEU A 202 7.56 1.32 -16.81
C LEU A 202 7.92 0.72 -15.44
N ALA A 203 8.85 1.33 -14.72
CA ALA A 203 9.23 0.88 -13.37
C ALA A 203 8.05 0.97 -12.38
N LEU A 204 7.27 2.06 -12.45
CA LEU A 204 6.08 2.25 -11.61
C LEU A 204 5.01 1.20 -11.91
N ALA A 205 4.79 0.88 -13.18
CA ALA A 205 3.84 -0.15 -13.60
C ALA A 205 4.21 -1.54 -13.03
N ILE A 206 5.50 -1.87 -12.99
CA ILE A 206 5.99 -3.13 -12.42
C ILE A 206 5.80 -3.17 -10.90
N LEU A 207 6.12 -2.06 -10.22
CA LEU A 207 5.98 -1.94 -8.76
C LEU A 207 4.53 -2.03 -8.29
N TYR A 208 3.62 -1.36 -8.98
CA TYR A 208 2.20 -1.31 -8.62
C TYR A 208 1.56 -2.70 -8.63
N GLN A 209 1.98 -3.58 -9.54
CA GLN A 209 1.38 -4.90 -9.69
C GLN A 209 2.03 -5.98 -8.80
N ASN A 210 3.37 -6.04 -8.78
CA ASN A 210 4.07 -7.23 -8.33
C ASN A 210 4.51 -7.23 -6.86
N TYR A 211 4.41 -6.10 -6.16
CA TYR A 211 4.87 -6.01 -4.78
C TYR A 211 3.76 -5.65 -3.78
N ARG A 212 3.98 -6.04 -2.51
CA ARG A 212 3.18 -5.57 -1.37
C ARG A 212 3.15 -4.04 -1.43
N PHE A 213 1.96 -3.45 -1.39
CA PHE A 213 1.75 -2.01 -1.54
C PHE A 213 2.67 -1.16 -0.63
N ALA A 214 3.14 -1.68 0.51
CA ALA A 214 4.09 -0.97 1.36
C ALA A 214 5.36 -0.50 0.63
N PHE A 215 5.87 -1.27 -0.33
CA PHE A 215 7.07 -0.89 -1.09
C PHE A 215 6.75 0.05 -2.24
N ALA A 216 5.64 -0.20 -2.94
CA ALA A 216 5.17 0.71 -3.97
C ALA A 216 4.83 2.08 -3.38
N ASP A 217 4.24 2.13 -2.18
CA ASP A 217 3.96 3.35 -1.43
C ASP A 217 5.24 4.10 -1.03
N LEU A 218 6.17 3.41 -0.37
CA LEU A 218 7.46 4.00 0.04
C LEU A 218 8.27 4.48 -1.16
N PHE A 219 8.28 3.70 -2.24
CA PHE A 219 8.92 4.08 -3.49
C PHE A 219 8.25 5.29 -4.11
N LEU A 220 6.92 5.30 -4.23
CA LEU A 220 6.16 6.38 -4.86
C LEU A 220 6.30 7.69 -4.08
N LYS A 221 6.22 7.66 -2.75
CA LYS A 221 6.46 8.83 -1.88
C LYS A 221 7.87 9.40 -2.06
N ARG A 222 8.88 8.53 -2.11
CA ARG A 222 10.28 8.94 -2.38
C ARG A 222 10.46 9.44 -3.81
N ALA A 223 9.82 8.80 -4.78
CA ALA A 223 9.92 9.16 -6.19
C ALA A 223 9.32 10.53 -6.46
N VAL A 224 8.10 10.77 -6.00
CA VAL A 224 7.45 12.09 -6.09
C VAL A 224 8.27 13.15 -5.35
N SER A 225 8.80 12.83 -4.16
CA SER A 225 9.66 13.75 -3.41
C SER A 225 10.94 14.12 -4.16
N LEU A 226 11.59 13.16 -4.82
CA LEU A 226 12.80 13.39 -5.62
C LEU A 226 12.50 14.17 -6.90
N ILE A 227 11.38 13.89 -7.56
CA ILE A 227 10.92 14.64 -8.74
C ILE A 227 10.62 16.10 -8.35
N LEU A 228 9.89 16.34 -7.25
CA LEU A 228 9.62 17.68 -6.75
C LEU A 228 10.91 18.43 -6.37
N LEU A 229 11.84 17.76 -5.68
CA LEU A 229 13.13 18.33 -5.34
C LEU A 229 13.93 18.73 -6.59
N SER A 230 13.94 17.84 -7.60
CA SER A 230 14.57 18.07 -8.89
C SER A 230 13.94 19.26 -9.64
N MET A 231 12.61 19.38 -9.66
CA MET A 231 11.90 20.51 -10.25
C MET A 231 12.23 21.83 -9.53
N VAL A 232 12.30 21.82 -8.20
CA VAL A 232 12.67 23.01 -7.40
C VAL A 232 14.12 23.39 -7.67
N ALA A 233 15.05 22.43 -7.67
CA ALA A 233 16.45 22.68 -7.97
C ALA A 233 16.65 23.24 -9.39
N PHE A 234 15.96 22.66 -10.38
CA PHE A 234 15.97 23.14 -11.76
C PHE A 234 15.37 24.56 -11.88
N GLY A 235 14.21 24.80 -11.25
CA GLY A 235 13.57 26.10 -11.25
C GLY A 235 14.43 27.19 -10.60
N LEU A 236 15.06 26.88 -9.45
CA LEU A 236 16.00 27.76 -8.77
C LEU A 236 17.22 28.06 -9.65
N TYR A 237 17.75 27.07 -10.36
CA TYR A 237 18.84 27.31 -11.30
C TYR A 237 18.41 28.25 -12.44
N VAL A 238 17.30 27.94 -13.12
CA VAL A 238 16.84 28.68 -14.31
C VAL A 238 16.39 30.10 -13.97
N LEU A 239 15.68 30.28 -12.86
CA LEU A 239 15.06 31.56 -12.49
C LEU A 239 15.97 32.45 -11.64
N VAL A 240 16.91 31.87 -10.89
CA VAL A 240 17.76 32.61 -9.94
C VAL A 240 19.22 32.52 -10.35
N ALA A 241 19.81 31.32 -10.34
CA ALA A 241 21.25 31.17 -10.54
C ALA A 241 21.70 31.66 -11.93
N ALA A 242 21.05 31.21 -13.00
CA ALA A 242 21.47 31.53 -14.37
C ALA A 242 21.38 33.03 -14.71
N PRO A 243 20.31 33.78 -14.34
CA PRO A 243 20.26 35.23 -14.53
C PRO A 243 21.33 35.98 -13.72
N LEU A 244 21.51 35.63 -12.45
CA LEU A 244 22.48 36.28 -11.56
C LEU A 244 23.93 36.02 -11.99
N LEU A 245 24.24 34.79 -12.42
CA LEU A 245 25.56 34.43 -12.95
C LEU A 245 25.88 35.19 -14.24
N ARG A 246 24.93 35.33 -15.16
CA ARG A 246 25.12 36.15 -16.38
C ARG A 246 25.33 37.63 -16.09
N TYR A 247 24.61 38.16 -15.10
CA TYR A 247 24.81 39.53 -14.67
C TYR A 247 26.24 39.73 -14.12
N HIS A 248 26.76 38.73 -13.40
CA HIS A 248 28.13 38.74 -12.86
C HIS A 248 29.23 38.58 -13.93
N GLU A 249 29.00 37.85 -15.03
CA GLU A 249 29.97 37.71 -16.14
C GLU A 249 30.36 39.05 -16.80
N THR A 250 29.55 40.09 -16.63
CA THR A 250 29.79 41.43 -17.20
C THR A 250 30.67 42.33 -16.32
N HIS A 251 31.03 41.89 -15.11
CA HIS A 251 31.83 42.64 -14.14
C HIS A 251 33.11 41.87 -13.78
N ASP A 252 34.17 42.59 -13.39
CA ASP A 252 35.49 42.01 -13.16
C ASP A 252 35.46 40.90 -12.09
N ARG A 253 36.19 39.83 -12.39
CA ARG A 253 36.13 38.47 -11.81
C ARG A 253 36.01 38.46 -10.28
N ASN A 254 34.86 38.06 -9.76
CA ASN A 254 34.75 37.63 -8.36
C ASN A 254 34.01 36.29 -8.26
N ASP A 255 34.70 35.21 -8.64
CA ASP A 255 34.21 33.83 -8.62
C ASP A 255 33.65 33.41 -7.25
N VAL A 256 34.11 34.06 -6.18
CA VAL A 256 33.67 33.80 -4.79
C VAL A 256 32.17 34.09 -4.61
N LEU A 257 31.63 35.15 -5.20
CA LEU A 257 30.20 35.49 -5.06
C LEU A 257 29.31 34.51 -5.85
N ALA A 258 29.74 34.10 -7.03
CA ALA A 258 29.05 33.09 -7.84
C ALA A 258 29.01 31.73 -7.13
N ILE A 259 30.15 31.29 -6.59
CA ILE A 259 30.25 30.05 -5.80
C ILE A 259 29.40 30.15 -4.52
N SER A 260 29.44 31.29 -3.82
CA SER A 260 28.63 31.52 -2.62
C SER A 260 27.14 31.46 -2.93
N LEU A 261 26.71 32.05 -4.05
CA LEU A 261 25.31 32.00 -4.50
C LEU A 261 24.86 30.55 -4.75
N ILE A 262 25.67 29.75 -5.44
CA ILE A 262 25.36 28.34 -5.71
C ILE A 262 25.28 27.53 -4.41
N LEU A 263 26.22 27.74 -3.48
CA LEU A 263 26.22 27.07 -2.18
C LEU A 263 24.99 27.45 -1.33
N ILE A 264 24.63 28.73 -1.29
CA ILE A 264 23.42 29.21 -0.61
C ILE A 264 22.18 28.56 -1.22
N LEU A 265 22.13 28.48 -2.55
CA LEU A 265 21.02 27.84 -3.26
C LEU A 265 20.90 26.36 -2.87
N TRP A 266 22.02 25.62 -2.83
CA TRP A 266 22.04 24.22 -2.41
C TRP A 266 21.56 24.03 -0.97
N ILE A 267 22.02 24.88 -0.04
CA ILE A 267 21.56 24.88 1.35
C ILE A 267 20.05 25.14 1.39
N ALA A 268 19.55 26.12 0.65
CA ALA A 268 18.13 26.42 0.57
C ALA A 268 17.31 25.23 0.04
N THR A 269 17.78 24.55 -1.01
CA THR A 269 17.11 23.35 -1.54
C THR A 269 17.04 22.23 -0.50
N ALA A 270 18.09 22.03 0.29
CA ALA A 270 18.12 21.04 1.37
C ALA A 270 17.15 21.39 2.51
N LEU A 271 17.04 22.67 2.89
CA LEU A 271 16.08 23.16 3.89
C LEU A 271 14.62 23.01 3.46
N VAL A 272 14.35 23.08 2.15
CA VAL A 272 13.00 22.94 1.58
C VAL A 272 12.57 21.46 1.47
N TYR A 273 13.52 20.52 1.44
CA TYR A 273 13.24 19.10 1.28
C TYR A 273 12.21 18.50 2.27
N PRO A 274 12.25 18.76 3.59
CA PRO A 274 11.25 18.21 4.52
C PRO A 274 9.81 18.66 4.20
N SER A 275 9.65 19.88 3.66
CA SER A 275 8.35 20.41 3.24
C SER A 275 7.89 19.78 1.93
N LEU A 276 8.79 19.61 0.96
CA LEU A 276 8.51 18.89 -0.28
C LEU A 276 8.15 17.42 -0.02
N HIS A 277 8.85 16.78 0.91
CA HIS A 277 8.56 15.40 1.29
C HIS A 277 7.17 15.28 1.91
N ARG A 278 6.79 16.18 2.83
CA ARG A 278 5.43 16.23 3.38
C ARG A 278 4.37 16.45 2.30
N LEU A 279 4.62 17.36 1.36
CA LEU A 279 3.72 17.59 0.23
C LEU A 279 3.59 16.35 -0.65
N ALA A 280 4.70 15.68 -0.95
CA ALA A 280 4.72 14.43 -1.73
C ALA A 280 3.89 13.34 -1.05
N VAL A 281 4.04 13.17 0.26
CA VAL A 281 3.26 12.19 1.05
C VAL A 281 1.77 12.51 0.97
N LEU A 282 1.38 13.76 1.23
CA LEU A 282 -0.02 14.19 1.14
C LEU A 282 -0.60 14.00 -0.26
N PHE A 283 0.16 14.32 -1.30
CA PHE A 283 -0.26 14.14 -2.68
C PHE A 283 -0.44 12.66 -3.03
N VAL A 284 0.52 11.82 -2.68
CA VAL A 284 0.45 10.38 -2.94
C VAL A 284 -0.72 9.74 -2.19
N ASP A 285 -0.88 10.04 -0.90
CA ASP A 285 -1.93 9.43 -0.08
C ASP A 285 -3.34 9.88 -0.50
N LYS A 286 -3.51 11.17 -0.84
CA LYS A 286 -4.84 11.74 -1.16
C LYS A 286 -5.25 11.59 -2.62
N VAL A 287 -4.32 11.82 -3.55
CA VAL A 287 -4.61 11.88 -5.00
C VAL A 287 -4.37 10.54 -5.68
N ILE A 288 -3.23 9.90 -5.40
CA ILE A 288 -2.83 8.68 -6.11
C ILE A 288 -3.43 7.43 -5.45
N LEU A 289 -3.33 7.33 -4.12
CA LEU A 289 -3.73 6.12 -3.40
C LEU A 289 -5.15 6.18 -2.82
N GLN A 290 -5.79 7.36 -2.82
CA GLN A 290 -7.14 7.58 -2.27
C GLN A 290 -7.37 6.81 -0.96
N ARG A 291 -6.41 6.90 -0.03
CA ARG A 291 -6.47 6.12 1.21
C ARG A 291 -7.69 6.55 2.04
N ILE A 292 -8.53 5.58 2.40
CA ILE A 292 -9.52 5.75 3.48
C ILE A 292 -8.72 6.01 4.76
N ASP A 293 -9.15 6.98 5.57
CA ASP A 293 -8.56 7.23 6.88
C ASP A 293 -8.93 6.08 7.83
N TYR A 294 -8.10 5.03 7.81
CA TYR A 294 -8.30 3.84 8.63
C TYR A 294 -8.29 4.15 10.13
N ALA A 295 -7.61 5.22 10.57
CA ALA A 295 -7.62 5.64 11.96
C ALA A 295 -8.99 6.20 12.33
N GLN A 296 -9.56 7.06 11.48
CA GLN A 296 -10.92 7.57 11.68
C GLN A 296 -11.96 6.43 11.67
N LEU A 297 -11.85 5.50 10.72
CA LEU A 297 -12.73 4.34 10.64
C LEU A 297 -12.61 3.43 11.87
N GLN A 298 -11.40 3.25 12.41
CA GLN A 298 -11.18 2.51 13.65
C GLN A 298 -11.87 3.20 14.84
N THR A 299 -11.76 4.53 14.96
CA THR A 299 -12.44 5.31 16.01
C THR A 299 -13.96 5.18 15.90
N GLU A 300 -14.52 5.39 14.72
CA GLU A 300 -15.97 5.30 14.47
C GLU A 300 -16.51 3.89 14.78
N LEU A 301 -15.79 2.84 14.37
CA LEU A 301 -16.17 1.45 14.67
C LEU A 301 -16.10 1.13 16.16
N THR A 302 -15.07 1.64 16.86
CA THR A 302 -14.93 1.42 18.30
C THR A 302 -16.09 2.07 19.06
N GLU A 303 -16.45 3.32 18.71
CA GLU A 303 -17.63 4.00 19.27
C GLU A 303 -18.93 3.28 18.94
N THR A 304 -19.06 2.73 17.73
CA THR A 304 -20.23 1.95 17.33
C THR A 304 -20.34 0.68 18.17
N PHE A 305 -19.23 -0.05 18.36
CA PHE A 305 -19.21 -1.29 19.16
C PHE A 305 -19.64 -1.07 20.61
N GLU A 306 -19.27 0.05 21.23
CA GLU A 306 -19.67 0.38 22.61
C GLU A 306 -21.20 0.48 22.80
N ASN A 307 -21.93 0.80 21.74
CA ASN A 307 -23.39 0.94 21.77
C ASN A 307 -24.14 -0.36 21.43
N LEU A 308 -23.45 -1.41 21.00
CA LEU A 308 -24.07 -2.69 20.62
C LEU A 308 -24.27 -3.61 21.83
N GLY A 309 -25.46 -4.21 21.95
CA GLY A 309 -25.84 -5.05 23.09
C GLY A 309 -25.66 -6.56 22.88
N SER A 310 -25.25 -7.01 21.69
CA SER A 310 -25.15 -8.43 21.34
C SER A 310 -23.84 -8.73 20.60
N SER A 311 -23.25 -9.89 20.89
CA SER A 311 -22.03 -10.36 20.22
C SER A 311 -22.24 -10.54 18.71
N ASN A 312 -23.42 -10.98 18.29
CA ASN A 312 -23.74 -11.14 16.86
C ASN A 312 -23.79 -9.78 16.15
N ASP A 313 -24.39 -8.77 16.78
CA ASP A 313 -24.47 -7.42 16.20
C ASP A 313 -23.07 -6.82 16.02
N VAL A 314 -22.15 -7.06 16.96
CA VAL A 314 -20.75 -6.63 16.85
C VAL A 314 -20.09 -7.27 15.64
N LEU A 315 -20.28 -8.57 15.41
CA LEU A 315 -19.72 -9.30 14.27
C LEU A 315 -20.36 -8.90 12.94
N ASP A 316 -21.68 -8.66 12.92
CA ASP A 316 -22.40 -8.19 11.72
C ASP A 316 -21.93 -6.79 11.32
N VAL A 317 -21.83 -5.85 12.27
CA VAL A 317 -21.32 -4.50 12.01
C VAL A 317 -19.84 -4.54 11.61
N ALA A 318 -19.01 -5.33 12.31
CA ALA A 318 -17.61 -5.48 11.97
C ALA A 318 -17.44 -6.03 10.55
N SER A 319 -18.11 -7.16 10.23
CA SER A 319 -18.01 -7.80 8.92
C SER A 319 -18.52 -6.89 7.79
N GLY A 320 -19.67 -6.20 7.98
CA GLY A 320 -20.24 -5.30 7.00
C GLY A 320 -19.38 -4.06 6.74
N ARG A 321 -18.87 -3.41 7.79
CA ARG A 321 -18.00 -2.23 7.65
C ARG A 321 -16.62 -2.56 7.09
N LEU A 322 -16.06 -3.70 7.47
CA LEU A 322 -14.82 -4.20 6.86
C LEU A 322 -15.02 -4.53 5.39
N ALA A 323 -16.17 -5.09 5.01
CA ALA A 323 -16.52 -5.35 3.61
C ALA A 323 -16.63 -4.05 2.80
N GLU A 324 -17.30 -3.03 3.36
CA GLU A 324 -17.41 -1.71 2.76
C GLU A 324 -16.05 -1.04 2.59
N ALA A 325 -15.23 -1.04 3.65
CA ALA A 325 -13.90 -0.43 3.64
C ALA A 325 -12.92 -1.12 2.68
N LEU A 326 -13.03 -2.45 2.54
CA LEU A 326 -12.21 -3.24 1.62
C LEU A 326 -12.87 -3.47 0.26
N THR A 327 -14.04 -2.91 0.00
CA THR A 327 -14.81 -3.11 -1.26
C THR A 327 -14.98 -4.59 -1.63
N SER A 328 -15.36 -5.40 -0.65
CA SER A 328 -15.68 -6.82 -0.81
C SER A 328 -17.18 -6.99 -1.12
N GLU A 329 -17.52 -7.84 -2.11
CA GLU A 329 -18.92 -8.14 -2.43
C GLU A 329 -19.55 -9.17 -1.47
N GLY A 330 -18.75 -9.84 -0.63
CA GLY A 330 -19.24 -10.92 0.22
C GLY A 330 -18.52 -10.97 1.56
N SER A 331 -19.25 -10.70 2.62
CA SER A 331 -18.80 -10.85 4.01
C SER A 331 -19.65 -11.86 4.76
N LYS A 332 -18.99 -12.76 5.49
CA LYS A 332 -19.63 -13.69 6.41
C LYS A 332 -18.77 -13.84 7.65
N TRP A 333 -19.36 -14.28 8.74
CA TRP A 333 -18.62 -14.68 9.92
C TRP A 333 -19.11 -16.04 10.39
N TYR A 334 -18.21 -16.78 11.04
CA TYR A 334 -18.51 -18.11 11.57
C TYR A 334 -17.85 -18.28 12.93
N GLU A 335 -18.48 -19.09 13.76
CA GLU A 335 -17.91 -19.57 15.01
C GLU A 335 -16.92 -20.71 14.73
N ILE A 336 -15.77 -20.69 15.38
CA ILE A 336 -14.71 -21.69 15.23
C ILE A 336 -14.34 -22.29 16.59
N ALA A 337 -14.13 -23.61 16.60
CA ALA A 337 -13.93 -24.39 17.82
C ALA A 337 -12.51 -24.25 18.42
N GLU A 338 -11.50 -24.00 17.57
CA GLU A 338 -10.10 -23.94 17.97
C GLU A 338 -9.43 -22.65 17.49
N ARG A 339 -8.59 -22.08 18.36
CA ARG A 339 -7.65 -21.02 17.99
C ARG A 339 -6.64 -21.62 17.00
N HIS A 340 -6.72 -21.25 15.72
CA HIS A 340 -5.75 -21.70 14.72
C HIS A 340 -4.35 -21.17 15.07
N ASP A 341 -3.57 -21.96 15.80
CA ASP A 341 -2.20 -21.65 16.19
C ASP A 341 -1.24 -21.96 15.03
N ARG A 342 -1.43 -21.28 13.90
CA ARG A 342 -0.41 -21.22 12.84
C ARG A 342 0.58 -20.14 13.24
N GLY A 343 1.65 -20.57 13.90
CA GLY A 343 2.69 -19.73 14.48
C GLY A 343 2.97 -18.42 13.74
N THR A 344 3.10 -17.36 14.53
CA THR A 344 3.20 -15.91 14.25
C THR A 344 1.89 -15.13 14.35
N ALA A 345 1.99 -13.98 15.03
CA ALA A 345 0.95 -13.06 15.51
C ALA A 345 0.10 -12.38 14.42
N THR A 346 -0.19 -13.08 13.33
CA THR A 346 -1.00 -12.59 12.22
C THR A 346 -2.46 -12.96 12.44
N PHE A 347 -3.23 -11.99 12.93
CA PHE A 347 -4.70 -12.04 13.05
C PHE A 347 -5.43 -12.12 11.70
N VAL A 348 -4.70 -12.11 10.59
CA VAL A 348 -5.23 -11.99 9.23
C VAL A 348 -4.48 -12.98 8.35
N ASP A 349 -5.20 -13.95 7.76
CA ASP A 349 -4.71 -14.75 6.64
C ASP A 349 -5.24 -14.19 5.32
N PHE A 350 -4.39 -14.17 4.30
CA PHE A 350 -4.70 -13.58 3.00
C PHE A 350 -4.43 -14.56 1.87
N GLN A 351 -5.48 -14.85 1.12
CA GLN A 351 -5.43 -15.46 -0.20
C GLN A 351 -5.97 -14.47 -1.25
N PRO A 352 -5.60 -14.61 -2.53
CA PRO A 352 -5.92 -13.62 -3.58
C PRO A 352 -7.40 -13.23 -3.67
N ASP A 353 -8.31 -14.14 -3.31
CA ASP A 353 -9.76 -13.95 -3.39
C ASP A 353 -10.47 -14.02 -2.03
N LEU A 354 -9.72 -14.22 -0.94
CA LEU A 354 -10.23 -14.52 0.41
C LEU A 354 -9.36 -13.87 1.50
N VAL A 355 -9.97 -13.08 2.37
CA VAL A 355 -9.35 -12.56 3.59
C VAL A 355 -10.04 -13.20 4.78
N GLU A 356 -9.26 -13.83 5.64
CA GLU A 356 -9.74 -14.42 6.88
C GLU A 356 -9.20 -13.60 8.05
N VAL A 357 -10.09 -13.00 8.84
CA VAL A 357 -9.74 -12.21 10.02
C VAL A 357 -10.18 -12.96 11.26
N PHE A 358 -9.22 -13.33 12.09
CA PHE A 358 -9.47 -13.97 13.38
C PHE A 358 -9.83 -12.91 14.43
N VAL A 359 -10.92 -13.15 15.18
CA VAL A 359 -11.37 -12.32 16.29
C VAL A 359 -10.94 -13.01 17.60
N PRO A 360 -9.89 -12.50 18.29
CA PRO A 360 -9.28 -13.18 19.41
C PRO A 360 -10.03 -12.91 20.73
N THR A 361 -11.21 -13.50 20.91
CA THR A 361 -11.92 -13.50 22.22
C THR A 361 -11.10 -14.21 23.30
N ALA A 362 -11.29 -13.83 24.56
CA ALA A 362 -10.53 -14.41 25.67
C ALA A 362 -10.83 -15.90 25.87
N GLU A 363 -12.08 -16.29 25.61
CA GLU A 363 -12.60 -17.65 25.81
C GLU A 363 -13.54 -18.03 24.66
N PRO A 364 -13.70 -19.34 24.38
CA PRO A 364 -14.65 -19.81 23.36
C PRO A 364 -16.07 -19.30 23.65
N PRO A 365 -16.90 -19.05 22.63
CA PRO A 365 -16.63 -19.22 21.20
C PRO A 365 -15.61 -18.24 20.62
N TYR A 366 -14.78 -18.73 19.69
CA TYR A 366 -13.91 -17.90 18.85
C TYR A 366 -14.60 -17.61 17.53
N PHE A 367 -14.29 -16.47 16.91
CA PHE A 367 -14.95 -16.05 15.67
C PHE A 367 -13.94 -15.77 14.56
N GLN A 368 -14.38 -16.02 13.33
CA GLN A 368 -13.63 -15.73 12.13
C GLN A 368 -14.52 -14.95 11.16
N ILE A 369 -14.03 -13.81 10.68
CA ILE A 369 -14.67 -13.00 9.66
C ILE A 369 -14.02 -13.35 8.32
N GLU A 370 -14.83 -13.79 7.37
CA GLU A 370 -14.45 -14.11 6.01
C GLU A 370 -14.93 -13.02 5.07
N LEU A 371 -14.00 -12.39 4.36
CA LEU A 371 -14.27 -11.42 3.31
C LEU A 371 -13.81 -12.03 1.98
N SER A 372 -14.70 -12.01 0.99
CA SER A 372 -14.52 -12.71 -0.29
C SER A 372 -14.86 -11.80 -1.47
N LYS A 373 -14.52 -12.24 -2.69
CA LYS A 373 -14.89 -11.55 -3.95
C LYS A 373 -14.43 -10.09 -3.97
N PHE A 374 -13.14 -9.88 -3.75
CA PHE A 374 -12.54 -8.56 -3.91
C PHE A 374 -12.51 -8.17 -5.38
N HIS A 375 -12.85 -6.91 -5.67
CA HIS A 375 -12.65 -6.39 -7.01
C HIS A 375 -11.14 -6.33 -7.34
N GLY A 376 -10.71 -7.21 -8.25
CA GLY A 376 -9.42 -7.09 -8.94
C GLY A 376 -8.22 -7.81 -8.34
N GLY A 377 -8.40 -8.93 -7.62
CA GLY A 377 -7.26 -9.73 -7.10
C GLY A 377 -6.30 -8.90 -6.25
N ARG A 378 -6.84 -7.91 -5.54
CA ARG A 378 -6.12 -6.92 -4.73
C ARG A 378 -5.41 -7.62 -3.59
N ARG A 379 -4.11 -7.33 -3.40
CA ARG A 379 -3.39 -7.75 -2.19
C ARG A 379 -3.60 -6.74 -1.08
N LEU A 380 -3.84 -7.21 0.14
CA LEU A 380 -3.97 -6.33 1.32
C LEU A 380 -2.71 -5.48 1.53
N LEU A 381 -2.93 -4.19 1.79
CA LEU A 381 -1.93 -3.24 2.25
C LEU A 381 -1.45 -3.60 3.67
N SER A 382 -0.21 -3.24 4.02
CA SER A 382 0.28 -3.44 5.41
C SER A 382 -0.59 -2.72 6.43
N ASP A 383 -1.05 -1.51 6.12
CA ASP A 383 -1.90 -0.73 7.02
C ASP A 383 -3.33 -1.30 7.10
N GLU A 384 -3.82 -1.95 6.04
CA GLU A 384 -5.07 -2.70 6.09
C GLU A 384 -4.95 -3.91 7.02
N ILE A 385 -3.82 -4.62 6.99
CA ILE A 385 -3.57 -5.73 7.93
C ILE A 385 -3.55 -5.20 9.37
N THR A 386 -2.90 -4.06 9.61
CA THR A 386 -2.87 -3.42 10.94
C THR A 386 -4.26 -2.95 11.36
N MET A 387 -5.02 -2.34 10.46
CA MET A 387 -6.41 -1.93 10.68
C MET A 387 -7.29 -3.13 11.02
N LEU A 388 -7.26 -4.20 10.21
CA LEU A 388 -8.03 -5.42 10.44
C LEU A 388 -7.71 -6.05 11.78
N ALA A 389 -6.42 -6.13 12.15
CA ALA A 389 -5.99 -6.62 13.45
C ALA A 389 -6.48 -5.72 14.61
N SER A 390 -6.48 -4.40 14.42
CA SER A 390 -6.95 -3.46 15.43
C SER A 390 -8.46 -3.53 15.66
N ILE A 391 -9.23 -3.67 14.57
CA ILE A 391 -10.70 -3.78 14.62
C ILE A 391 -11.10 -5.16 15.16
N SER A 392 -10.40 -6.23 14.77
CA SER A 392 -10.69 -7.57 15.31
C SER A 392 -10.42 -7.63 16.82
N LEU A 393 -9.37 -6.96 17.30
CA LEU A 393 -9.10 -6.84 18.73
C LEU A 393 -10.17 -5.99 19.45
N ALA A 394 -10.62 -4.89 18.85
CA ALA A 394 -11.69 -4.06 19.41
C ALA A 394 -13.02 -4.83 19.51
N ALA A 395 -13.38 -5.56 18.45
CA ALA A 395 -14.56 -6.43 18.42
C ALA A 395 -14.47 -7.53 19.49
N ALA A 396 -13.33 -8.21 19.61
CA ALA A 396 -13.10 -9.23 20.64
C ALA A 396 -13.31 -8.67 22.05
N ARG A 397 -12.71 -7.52 22.36
CA ARG A 397 -12.87 -6.86 23.66
C ARG A 397 -14.33 -6.51 23.97
N ARG A 398 -15.08 -6.06 22.98
CA ARG A 398 -16.51 -5.77 23.18
C ARG A 398 -17.32 -7.04 23.43
N ILE A 399 -17.07 -8.10 22.67
CA ILE A 399 -17.72 -9.40 22.84
C ILE A 399 -17.44 -9.95 24.25
N ASP A 400 -16.19 -9.89 24.70
CA ASP A 400 -15.79 -10.32 26.05
C ASP A 400 -16.50 -9.47 27.13
N ALA A 401 -16.62 -8.15 26.92
CA ALA A 401 -17.34 -7.27 27.85
C ALA A 401 -18.84 -7.59 27.92
N LEU A 402 -19.48 -7.83 26.77
CA LEU A 402 -20.89 -8.22 26.70
C LEU A 402 -21.15 -9.56 27.41
N ARG A 403 -20.23 -10.51 27.27
CA ARG A 403 -20.29 -11.79 27.98
C ARG A 403 -20.29 -11.60 29.49
N VAL A 404 -19.34 -10.83 30.02
CA VAL A 404 -19.26 -10.56 31.47
C VAL A 404 -20.52 -9.86 31.99
N ILE A 405 -21.09 -8.93 31.20
CA ILE A 405 -22.35 -8.27 31.56
C ILE A 405 -23.50 -9.28 31.62
N HIS A 406 -23.59 -10.17 30.62
CA HIS A 406 -24.64 -11.18 30.56
C HIS A 406 -24.53 -12.18 31.73
N GLU A 407 -23.32 -12.68 32.02
CA GLU A 407 -23.05 -13.59 33.14
C GLU A 407 -23.42 -12.95 34.49
N ARG A 408 -23.08 -11.67 34.70
CA ARG A 408 -23.48 -10.95 35.92
C ARG A 408 -25.00 -10.83 36.03
N CYS A 409 -25.68 -10.50 34.95
CA CYS A 409 -27.14 -10.37 34.94
C CYS A 409 -27.82 -11.72 35.25
N GLU A 410 -27.33 -12.82 34.68
CA GLU A 410 -27.83 -14.16 34.99
C GLU A 410 -27.58 -14.52 36.46
N GLN A 411 -26.39 -14.20 36.99
CA GLN A 411 -26.04 -14.50 38.36
C GLN A 411 -26.92 -13.70 39.34
N GLU A 412 -27.12 -12.40 39.11
CA GLU A 412 -28.01 -11.56 39.92
C GLU A 412 -29.45 -12.08 39.90
N TYR A 413 -29.95 -12.53 38.75
CA TYR A 413 -31.28 -13.13 38.64
C TYR A 413 -31.40 -14.42 39.46
N ARG A 414 -30.40 -15.31 39.37
CA ARG A 414 -30.36 -16.56 40.17
C ARG A 414 -30.29 -16.28 41.67
N GLU A 415 -29.48 -15.30 42.09
CA GLU A 415 -29.38 -14.90 43.49
C GLU A 415 -30.71 -14.35 44.03
N GLN A 416 -31.41 -13.53 43.24
CA GLN A 416 -32.76 -13.05 43.58
C GLN A 416 -33.76 -14.22 43.72
N GLU A 417 -33.76 -15.16 42.77
CA GLU A 417 -34.65 -16.32 42.81
C GLU A 417 -34.40 -17.21 44.04
N ILE A 418 -33.13 -17.49 44.36
CA ILE A 418 -32.75 -18.25 45.56
C ILE A 418 -33.18 -17.50 46.82
N SER A 419 -32.97 -16.18 46.89
CA SER A 419 -33.37 -15.37 48.05
C SER A 419 -34.88 -15.40 48.28
N LYS A 420 -35.67 -15.37 47.20
CA LYS A 420 -37.13 -15.44 47.24
C LYS A 420 -37.59 -16.80 47.75
N LEU A 421 -37.05 -17.89 47.21
CA LEU A 421 -37.36 -19.25 47.64
C LEU A 421 -36.99 -19.49 49.11
N ALA A 422 -35.84 -18.96 49.55
CA ALA A 422 -35.42 -19.03 50.95
C ALA A 422 -36.38 -18.26 51.89
N ALA A 423 -36.83 -17.07 51.49
CA ALA A 423 -37.80 -16.29 52.25
C ALA A 423 -39.17 -17.00 52.35
N GLU A 424 -39.64 -17.60 51.24
CA GLU A 424 -40.87 -18.41 51.23
C GLU A 424 -40.77 -19.65 52.13
N ALA A 425 -39.62 -20.34 52.11
CA ALA A 425 -39.36 -21.48 52.99
C ALA A 425 -39.34 -21.07 54.48
N GLN A 426 -38.70 -19.94 54.81
CA GLN A 426 -38.70 -19.40 56.17
C GLN A 426 -40.10 -19.02 56.65
N LEU A 427 -40.89 -18.33 55.81
CA LEU A 427 -42.28 -17.98 56.14
C LEU A 427 -43.14 -19.23 56.35
N THR A 428 -42.94 -20.27 55.55
CA THR A 428 -43.64 -21.55 55.69
C THR A 428 -43.27 -22.25 57.00
N ALA A 429 -41.98 -22.28 57.36
CA ALA A 429 -41.51 -22.83 58.63
C ALA A 429 -42.04 -22.02 59.83
N LEU A 430 -42.02 -20.69 59.77
CA LEU A 430 -42.55 -19.82 60.83
C LEU A 430 -44.06 -20.06 61.01
N ARG A 431 -44.81 -20.15 59.91
CA ARG A 431 -46.25 -20.46 59.93
C ARG A 431 -46.53 -21.84 60.52
N ALA A 432 -45.68 -22.84 60.25
CA ALA A 432 -45.78 -24.16 60.87
C ALA A 432 -45.46 -24.12 62.38
N GLN A 433 -44.59 -23.20 62.82
CA GLN A 433 -44.22 -23.03 64.22
C GLN A 433 -45.28 -22.29 65.05
N VAL A 434 -46.13 -21.46 64.42
CA VAL A 434 -47.33 -20.90 65.06
C VAL A 434 -48.33 -22.05 65.27
N ASN A 435 -48.15 -22.76 66.38
CA ASN A 435 -48.86 -23.99 66.68
C ASN A 435 -50.35 -23.70 66.94
N PRO A 436 -51.29 -24.15 66.07
CA PRO A 436 -52.71 -23.88 66.22
C PRO A 436 -53.25 -24.38 67.55
N HIS A 437 -52.64 -25.44 68.09
CA HIS A 437 -53.02 -26.03 69.37
C HIS A 437 -52.78 -25.09 70.56
N PHE A 438 -51.77 -24.22 70.51
CA PHE A 438 -51.57 -23.21 71.56
C PHE A 438 -52.69 -22.17 71.56
N LEU A 439 -53.09 -21.71 70.37
CA LEU A 439 -54.21 -20.79 70.19
C LEU A 439 -55.54 -21.41 70.64
N PHE A 440 -55.81 -22.66 70.25
CA PHE A 440 -56.99 -23.39 70.69
C PHE A 440 -56.98 -23.67 72.20
N ASN A 441 -55.84 -24.03 72.79
CA ASN A 441 -55.71 -24.20 74.23
C ASN A 441 -55.98 -22.90 74.97
N ALA A 442 -55.39 -21.79 74.55
CA ALA A 442 -55.64 -20.48 75.17
C ALA A 442 -57.12 -20.10 75.11
N LEU A 443 -57.76 -20.25 73.95
CA LEU A 443 -59.20 -19.97 73.78
C LEU A 443 -60.09 -20.91 74.61
N THR A 444 -59.72 -22.18 74.73
CA THR A 444 -60.48 -23.16 75.52
C THR A 444 -60.33 -22.89 77.02
N THR A 445 -59.12 -22.55 77.48
CA THR A 445 -58.85 -22.17 78.87
C THR A 445 -59.58 -20.88 79.24
N ILE A 446 -59.56 -19.85 78.38
CA ILE A 446 -60.35 -18.62 78.58
C ILE A 446 -61.85 -18.95 78.61
N GLY A 447 -62.35 -19.76 77.67
CA GLY A 447 -63.76 -20.18 77.64
C GLY A 447 -64.20 -20.96 78.88
N TYR A 448 -63.30 -21.76 79.47
CA TYR A 448 -63.54 -22.45 80.74
C TYR A 448 -63.51 -21.48 81.92
N LEU A 449 -62.55 -20.55 81.97
CA LEU A 449 -62.41 -19.55 83.04
C LEU A 449 -63.58 -18.56 83.08
N ILE A 450 -64.07 -18.11 81.92
CA ILE A 450 -65.28 -17.27 81.82
C ILE A 450 -66.49 -17.96 82.46
N ARG A 451 -66.58 -19.29 82.33
CA ARG A 451 -67.73 -20.08 82.80
C ARG A 451 -67.63 -20.50 84.28
N SER A 452 -66.42 -20.62 84.82
CA SER A 452 -66.15 -21.16 86.16
C SER A 452 -65.64 -20.13 87.18
N SER A 453 -65.01 -19.03 86.75
CA SER A 453 -64.44 -17.98 87.61
C SER A 453 -64.27 -16.65 86.84
N PRO A 454 -65.34 -15.85 86.66
CA PRO A 454 -65.38 -14.74 85.70
C PRO A 454 -64.37 -13.62 85.95
N GLU A 455 -64.08 -13.30 87.21
CA GLU A 455 -63.18 -12.18 87.56
C GLU A 455 -61.73 -12.42 87.12
N ARG A 456 -61.26 -13.67 87.16
CA ARG A 456 -59.90 -14.05 86.72
C ARG A 456 -59.73 -14.09 85.20
N ALA A 457 -60.81 -14.26 84.44
CA ALA A 457 -60.76 -14.28 82.99
C ALA A 457 -60.45 -12.90 82.36
N PHE A 458 -60.61 -11.82 83.12
CA PHE A 458 -60.32 -10.45 82.67
C PHE A 458 -58.85 -10.04 82.87
N GLU A 459 -58.10 -10.75 83.71
CA GLU A 459 -56.68 -10.48 84.02
C GLU A 459 -55.68 -11.31 83.19
N THR A 460 -56.17 -12.30 82.42
CA THR A 460 -55.35 -13.20 81.57
C THR A 460 -55.61 -12.88 80.11
#